data_AF-A0A2E1U6P2-F1
#
_entry.id   AF-A0A2E1U6P2-F1
#
_cell.length_a   1.000
_cell.length_b   1.000
_cell.length_c   1.000
_cell.angle_alpha   90.00
_cell.angle_beta   90.00
_cell.angle_gamma   90.00
#
_symmetry.space_group_name_H-M   'P 1'
#
loop_
_entity.id
_entity.type
_entity.pdbx_description
1 polymer ?
#
loop_
_entity_poly.entity_id
_entity_poly.type
_entity_poly.pdbx_seq_one_letter_code
_entity_poly.pdbx_strand_id
1 'polypeptide(L)'
;MIWWRSWPLGVDPKEPDSFVLTDSVTARRDPSTIAYPQIGSGELWMRDAQHQSSGFQEKFAHEDAFQFQSATRMARTAGTILSLRLGRSEQDATCFGDVLVLADLTEDGDGDLHRTIKEVAEASDANLSASEIQSIIEEARLQSAAHSIQP
;
A
#
# COMPACT_ATOMS: atom_id res chain seq x y z
N MET A 1 -33.30 -52.17 0.79
CA MET A 1 -31.97 -52.60 1.24
C MET A 1 -31.45 -51.57 2.22
N ILE A 2 -31.43 -51.97 3.48
CA ILE A 2 -30.95 -51.24 4.64
C ILE A 2 -29.52 -51.74 4.88
N TRP A 3 -28.57 -50.85 5.16
CA TRP A 3 -27.32 -51.23 5.82
C TRP A 3 -27.16 -50.41 7.09
N TRP A 4 -27.58 -51.06 8.18
CA TRP A 4 -27.16 -50.82 9.55
C TRP A 4 -25.77 -51.45 9.76
N ARG A 5 -24.89 -50.75 10.48
CA ARG A 5 -23.82 -51.34 11.30
C ARG A 5 -23.39 -50.26 12.29
N SER A 6 -24.06 -50.23 13.45
CA SER A 6 -23.65 -50.90 14.68
C SER A 6 -22.42 -50.24 15.30
N TRP A 7 -22.66 -49.22 16.12
CA TRP A 7 -21.73 -48.87 17.18
C TRP A 7 -22.02 -49.81 18.36
N PRO A 8 -20.99 -50.50 18.90
CA PRO A 8 -21.17 -51.31 20.09
C PRO A 8 -21.49 -50.39 21.27
N LEU A 9 -22.57 -50.74 21.98
CA LEU A 9 -22.94 -50.20 23.26
C LEU A 9 -21.76 -50.31 24.23
N GLY A 10 -21.35 -49.20 24.82
CA GLY A 10 -20.42 -49.24 25.96
C GLY A 10 -19.42 -48.10 26.04
N VAL A 11 -19.85 -46.84 25.90
CA VAL A 11 -19.09 -45.72 26.45
C VAL A 11 -20.02 -44.94 27.37
N ASP A 12 -20.01 -45.36 28.62
CA ASP A 12 -20.53 -44.61 29.75
C ASP A 12 -19.62 -43.38 29.97
N PRO A 13 -20.15 -42.16 30.12
CA PRO A 13 -19.35 -41.00 30.44
C PRO A 13 -19.13 -40.95 31.96
N LYS A 14 -18.29 -41.85 32.46
CA LYS A 14 -17.80 -41.75 33.83
C LYS A 14 -16.32 -42.06 33.94
N GLU A 15 -15.65 -40.99 34.36
CA GLU A 15 -14.48 -40.92 35.24
C GLU A 15 -13.09 -40.95 34.59
N PRO A 16 -12.31 -39.86 34.80
CA PRO A 16 -10.91 -39.77 34.40
C PRO A 16 -10.01 -40.27 35.52
N ASP A 17 -9.37 -41.43 35.33
CA ASP A 17 -8.29 -41.87 36.20
C ASP A 17 -7.00 -42.07 35.40
N SER A 18 -6.08 -41.12 35.57
CA SER A 18 -4.71 -41.34 36.06
C SER A 18 -3.73 -40.30 35.51
N PHE A 19 -3.64 -39.17 36.20
CA PHE A 19 -2.35 -38.51 36.35
C PHE A 19 -2.11 -38.27 37.82
N VAL A 20 -1.12 -38.99 38.34
CA VAL A 20 -0.75 -39.08 39.75
C VAL A 20 -0.31 -37.71 40.27
N LEU A 21 -1.02 -37.22 41.27
CA LEU A 21 -0.63 -36.10 42.12
C LEU A 21 -0.19 -36.66 43.47
N THR A 22 1.11 -36.71 43.69
CA THR A 22 1.73 -36.67 45.02
C THR A 22 3.03 -35.87 44.84
N ASP A 23 3.39 -34.86 45.61
CA ASP A 23 3.17 -34.72 47.03
C ASP A 23 3.26 -33.24 47.47
N SER A 24 2.57 -32.98 48.57
CA SER A 24 2.60 -31.88 49.52
C SER A 24 3.68 -30.78 49.42
N VAL A 25 3.24 -29.52 49.56
CA VAL A 25 3.69 -28.61 50.63
C VAL A 25 2.86 -27.31 50.59
N THR A 26 2.19 -27.05 51.71
CA THR A 26 1.59 -25.76 52.07
C THR A 26 2.65 -24.67 52.16
N ALA A 27 2.53 -23.63 51.34
CA ALA A 27 3.13 -22.33 51.64
C ALA A 27 2.22 -21.21 51.15
N ARG A 28 1.78 -20.37 52.09
CA ARG A 28 1.16 -19.06 51.84
C ARG A 28 1.97 -18.35 50.75
N ARG A 29 1.31 -17.99 49.64
CA ARG A 29 1.88 -17.04 48.66
C ARG A 29 1.93 -15.67 49.32
N ASP A 30 3.10 -15.35 49.86
CA ASP A 30 3.60 -14.00 50.02
C ASP A 30 3.55 -13.27 48.66
N PRO A 31 2.96 -12.06 48.55
CA PRO A 31 2.84 -11.33 47.30
C PRO A 31 4.05 -10.45 46.94
N SER A 32 5.22 -10.62 47.58
CA SER A 32 6.37 -9.72 47.45
C SER A 32 7.52 -10.25 46.58
N THR A 33 7.43 -11.46 46.01
CA THR A 33 8.50 -12.03 45.18
C THR A 33 8.00 -12.46 43.80
N ILE A 34 7.64 -11.47 42.96
CA ILE A 34 7.75 -11.64 41.50
C ILE A 34 9.09 -11.01 41.12
N ALA A 35 10.12 -11.84 41.00
CA ALA A 35 11.42 -11.42 40.51
C ALA A 35 11.29 -11.09 39.02
N TYR A 36 11.25 -9.79 38.70
CA TYR A 36 11.51 -9.34 37.33
C TYR A 36 12.97 -9.66 37.00
N PRO A 37 13.27 -10.33 35.88
CA PRO A 37 14.66 -10.49 35.45
C PRO A 37 15.24 -9.10 35.25
N GLN A 38 16.30 -8.78 35.98
CA GLN A 38 17.06 -7.53 35.86
C GLN A 38 17.86 -7.58 34.55
N ILE A 39 17.17 -7.40 33.42
CA ILE A 39 17.81 -7.23 32.12
C ILE A 39 18.17 -5.75 32.02
N GLY A 40 19.45 -5.46 31.75
CA GLY A 40 20.02 -4.12 31.68
C GLY A 40 19.09 -3.10 31.01
N SER A 41 18.63 -2.16 31.84
CA SER A 41 17.61 -1.17 31.52
C SER A 41 18.05 -0.23 30.39
N GLY A 42 17.24 -0.13 29.33
CA GLY A 42 17.18 1.01 28.42
C GLY A 42 17.86 0.87 27.05
N GLU A 43 19.02 0.23 26.96
CA GLU A 43 19.86 0.33 25.74
C GLU A 43 19.42 -0.58 24.57
N LEU A 44 18.83 -1.75 24.84
CA LEU A 44 18.41 -2.71 23.79
C LEU A 44 17.13 -2.27 23.07
N TRP A 45 16.12 -1.80 23.79
CA TRP A 45 14.89 -1.27 23.18
C TRP A 45 15.13 0.04 22.44
N MET A 46 16.08 0.87 22.88
CA MET A 46 16.51 2.04 22.12
C MET A 46 17.22 1.64 20.83
N ARG A 47 18.07 0.61 20.85
CA ARG A 47 18.74 0.11 19.63
C ARG A 47 17.78 -0.47 18.62
N ASP A 48 16.80 -1.27 19.06
CA ASP A 48 15.78 -1.84 18.17
C ASP A 48 14.86 -0.75 17.62
N ALA A 49 14.40 0.19 18.46
CA ALA A 49 13.62 1.34 18.02
C ALA A 49 14.40 2.25 17.06
N GLN A 50 15.69 2.46 17.30
CA GLN A 50 16.59 3.19 16.40
C GLN A 50 16.78 2.46 15.07
N HIS A 51 16.92 1.14 15.09
CA HIS A 51 17.07 0.35 13.87
C HIS A 51 15.80 0.34 13.02
N GLN A 52 14.62 0.26 13.67
CA GLN A 52 13.34 0.44 13.00
C GLN A 52 13.19 1.87 12.48
N SER A 53 13.47 2.89 13.28
CA SER A 53 13.31 4.29 12.88
C SER A 53 14.17 4.67 11.68
N SER A 54 15.43 4.22 11.64
CA SER A 54 16.33 4.49 10.52
C SER A 54 15.88 3.75 9.25
N GLY A 55 15.46 2.49 9.38
CA GLY A 55 14.95 1.71 8.25
C GLY A 55 13.61 2.21 7.70
N PHE A 56 12.76 2.82 8.53
CA PHE A 56 11.53 3.47 8.08
C PHE A 56 11.83 4.80 7.38
N GLN A 57 12.70 5.65 7.94
CA GLN A 57 13.04 6.95 7.35
C GLN A 57 13.65 6.80 5.94
N GLU A 58 14.54 5.83 5.74
CA GLU A 58 15.16 5.59 4.44
C GLU A 58 14.17 5.02 3.41
N LYS A 59 13.27 4.12 3.83
CA LYS A 59 12.23 3.56 2.95
C LYS A 59 11.19 4.60 2.54
N PHE A 60 10.72 5.44 3.46
CA PHE A 60 9.74 6.48 3.14
C PHE A 60 10.31 7.57 2.23
N ALA A 61 11.55 7.99 2.45
CA ALA A 61 12.22 8.94 1.54
C ALA A 61 12.35 8.40 0.11
N HIS A 62 12.58 7.10 -0.04
CA HIS A 62 12.68 6.46 -1.34
C HIS A 62 11.32 6.21 -2.00
N GLU A 63 10.30 5.86 -1.22
CA GLU A 63 8.94 5.63 -1.72
C GLU A 63 8.31 6.93 -2.21
N ASP A 64 8.39 8.01 -1.44
CA ASP A 64 7.83 9.32 -1.85
C ASP A 64 8.48 9.84 -3.13
N ALA A 65 9.81 9.68 -3.25
CA ALA A 65 10.54 10.04 -4.45
C ALA A 65 10.15 9.17 -5.66
N PHE A 66 9.89 7.88 -5.45
CA PHE A 66 9.46 6.96 -6.50
C PHE A 66 8.03 7.28 -6.98
N GLN A 67 7.11 7.56 -6.05
CA GLN A 67 5.75 7.97 -6.38
C GLN A 67 5.72 9.28 -7.17
N PHE A 68 6.50 10.28 -6.73
CA PHE A 68 6.64 11.54 -7.46
C PHE A 68 7.19 11.34 -8.89
N GLN A 69 8.20 10.48 -9.05
CA GLN A 69 8.74 10.16 -10.38
C GLN A 69 7.73 9.42 -11.26
N SER A 70 6.97 8.48 -10.69
CA SER A 70 5.93 7.75 -11.39
C SER A 70 4.82 8.67 -11.88
N ALA A 71 4.32 9.54 -11.00
CA ALA A 71 3.33 10.57 -11.29
C ALA A 71 3.80 11.53 -12.38
N THR A 72 5.03 12.06 -12.25
CA THR A 72 5.65 12.93 -13.26
C THR A 72 5.73 12.26 -14.64
N ARG A 73 6.07 10.96 -14.67
CA ARG A 73 6.14 10.19 -15.93
C ARG A 73 4.76 10.03 -16.55
N MET A 74 3.76 9.65 -15.76
CA MET A 74 2.37 9.54 -16.22
C MET A 74 1.88 10.86 -16.81
N ALA A 75 2.07 11.98 -16.10
CA ALA A 75 1.63 13.30 -16.56
C ALA A 75 2.32 13.71 -17.88
N ARG A 76 3.61 13.43 -18.04
CA ARG A 76 4.32 13.66 -19.31
C ARG A 76 3.79 12.79 -20.46
N THR A 77 3.53 11.52 -20.19
CA THR A 77 2.91 10.62 -21.18
C THR A 77 1.52 11.11 -21.58
N ALA A 78 0.73 11.63 -20.63
CA ALA A 78 -0.57 12.23 -20.91
C ALA A 78 -0.44 13.47 -21.82
N GLY A 79 0.58 14.31 -21.62
CA GLY A 79 0.88 15.45 -22.51
C GLY A 79 1.17 15.02 -23.95
N THR A 80 1.93 13.93 -24.13
CA THR A 80 2.19 13.32 -25.45
C THR A 80 0.94 12.75 -26.09
N ILE A 81 0.11 12.03 -25.33
CA ILE A 81 -1.15 11.51 -25.87
C ILE A 81 -2.08 12.66 -26.25
N LEU A 82 -2.18 13.69 -25.40
CA LEU A 82 -3.01 14.86 -25.65
C LEU A 82 -2.57 15.62 -26.91
N SER A 83 -1.28 15.87 -27.09
CA SER A 83 -0.79 16.54 -28.30
C SER A 83 -1.12 15.75 -29.57
N LEU A 84 -0.99 14.42 -29.53
CA LEU A 84 -1.36 13.54 -30.65
C LEU A 84 -2.87 13.62 -30.96
N ARG A 85 -3.73 13.65 -29.93
CA ARG A 85 -5.19 13.82 -30.10
C ARG A 85 -5.55 15.17 -30.69
N LEU A 86 -4.81 16.22 -30.33
CA LEU A 86 -5.01 17.58 -30.80
C LEU A 86 -4.30 17.90 -32.13
N GLY A 87 -3.49 16.99 -32.67
CA GLY A 87 -2.68 17.22 -33.87
C GLY A 87 -1.60 18.29 -33.67
N ARG A 88 -1.08 18.43 -32.45
CA ARG A 88 -0.06 19.41 -32.04
C ARG A 88 1.35 18.83 -32.16
N SER A 89 2.35 19.70 -32.07
CA SER A 89 3.76 19.31 -32.23
C SER A 89 4.31 18.57 -30.99
N GLU A 90 5.46 17.92 -31.12
CA GLU A 90 6.17 17.35 -29.96
C GLU A 90 6.64 18.42 -28.96
N GLN A 91 6.83 19.66 -29.41
CA GLN A 91 7.16 20.79 -28.53
C GLN A 91 5.96 21.13 -27.63
N ASP A 92 4.76 21.14 -28.22
CA ASP A 92 3.51 21.32 -27.48
C ASP A 92 3.28 20.14 -26.52
N ALA A 93 3.63 18.92 -26.92
CA ALA A 93 3.56 17.73 -26.05
C ALA A 93 4.35 17.92 -24.75
N THR A 94 5.56 18.47 -24.85
CA THR A 94 6.43 18.73 -23.69
C THR A 94 5.82 19.80 -22.80
N CYS A 95 5.35 20.91 -23.39
CA CYS A 95 4.69 21.99 -22.67
C CYS A 95 3.44 21.51 -21.92
N PHE A 96 2.58 20.73 -22.59
CA PHE A 96 1.41 20.14 -21.98
C PHE A 96 1.80 19.18 -20.86
N GLY A 97 2.80 18.34 -21.07
CA GLY A 97 3.33 17.45 -20.04
C GLY A 97 3.76 18.20 -18.78
N ASP A 98 4.50 19.30 -18.91
CA ASP A 98 4.96 20.10 -17.76
C ASP A 98 3.80 20.78 -17.03
N VAL A 99 2.80 21.28 -17.75
CA VAL A 99 1.58 21.85 -17.16
C VAL A 99 0.77 20.79 -16.41
N LEU A 100 0.66 19.57 -16.96
CA LEU A 100 -0.04 18.47 -16.31
C LEU A 100 0.70 17.95 -15.07
N VAL A 101 2.03 17.98 -15.06
CA VAL A 101 2.83 17.68 -13.86
C VAL A 101 2.49 18.66 -12.73
N LEU A 102 2.33 19.95 -13.04
CA LEU A 102 1.95 20.94 -12.04
C LEU A 102 0.52 20.74 -11.52
N ALA A 103 -0.41 20.35 -12.41
CA ALA A 103 -1.79 20.07 -12.04
C ALA A 103 -1.91 18.89 -11.06
N ASP A 104 -1.15 17.81 -11.30
CA ASP A 104 -1.14 16.59 -10.47
C ASP A 104 -0.59 16.82 -9.05
N LEU A 105 0.11 17.93 -8.81
CA LEU A 105 0.67 18.28 -7.50
C LEU A 105 -0.25 19.15 -6.63
N THR A 106 -1.39 19.63 -7.17
CA THR A 106 -2.22 20.63 -6.49
C THR A 106 -3.33 20.01 -5.64
N GLU A 107 -3.96 18.93 -6.12
CA GLU A 107 -5.06 18.25 -5.46
C GLU A 107 -4.81 16.73 -5.45
N ASP A 108 -5.25 16.04 -4.39
CA ASP A 108 -5.23 14.59 -4.36
C ASP A 108 -6.20 14.01 -5.40
N GLY A 109 -5.67 13.21 -6.32
CA GLY A 109 -6.42 12.57 -7.38
C GLY A 109 -6.48 13.39 -8.67
N ASP A 110 -7.27 12.93 -9.64
CA ASP A 110 -7.18 13.43 -11.02
C ASP A 110 -8.03 14.70 -11.28
N GLY A 111 -8.55 15.37 -10.25
CA GLY A 111 -9.52 16.48 -10.38
C GLY A 111 -8.96 17.70 -11.12
N ASP A 112 -7.82 18.21 -10.65
CA ASP A 112 -7.12 19.32 -11.30
C ASP A 112 -6.49 18.91 -12.63
N LEU A 113 -6.06 17.65 -12.77
CA LEU A 113 -5.58 17.09 -14.02
C LEU A 113 -6.68 17.10 -15.11
N HIS A 114 -7.88 16.64 -14.78
CA HIS A 114 -9.04 16.66 -15.69
C HIS A 114 -9.37 18.07 -16.16
N ARG A 115 -9.40 19.03 -15.23
CA ARG A 115 -9.69 20.44 -15.54
C ARG A 115 -8.64 21.03 -16.48
N THR A 116 -7.38 20.76 -16.18
CA THR A 116 -6.24 21.27 -16.96
C THR A 116 -6.23 20.70 -18.38
N ILE A 117 -6.48 19.39 -18.56
CA ILE A 117 -6.60 18.78 -19.90
C ILE A 117 -7.74 19.42 -20.69
N LYS A 118 -8.87 19.67 -20.02
CA LYS A 118 -10.02 20.33 -20.65
C LYS A 118 -9.68 21.76 -21.09
N GLU A 119 -9.03 22.54 -20.24
CA GLU A 119 -8.59 23.90 -20.57
C GLU A 119 -7.58 23.92 -21.74
N VAL A 120 -6.64 22.99 -21.77
CA VAL A 120 -5.68 22.84 -22.89
C VAL A 120 -6.39 22.47 -24.19
N ALA A 121 -7.39 21.59 -24.14
CA ALA A 121 -8.19 21.23 -25.30
C ALA A 121 -9.02 22.42 -25.80
N GLU A 122 -9.70 23.14 -24.92
CA GLU A 122 -10.48 24.34 -25.25
C GLU A 122 -9.61 25.44 -25.85
N ALA A 123 -8.41 25.68 -25.29
CA ALA A 123 -7.42 26.61 -25.84
C ALA A 123 -6.87 26.17 -27.21
N SER A 124 -7.04 24.89 -27.55
CA SER A 124 -6.63 24.31 -28.83
C SER A 124 -7.76 24.20 -29.84
N ASP A 125 -8.93 24.81 -29.57
CA ASP A 125 -10.17 24.72 -30.35
C ASP A 125 -10.73 23.29 -30.47
N ALA A 126 -10.39 22.42 -29.51
CA ALA A 126 -10.88 21.05 -29.44
C ALA A 126 -11.87 20.89 -28.28
N ASN A 127 -12.91 20.08 -28.49
CA ASN A 127 -13.88 19.76 -27.45
C ASN A 127 -13.76 18.28 -27.08
N LEU A 128 -13.07 18.00 -25.97
CA LEU A 128 -12.96 16.66 -25.41
C LEU A 128 -14.07 16.41 -24.40
N SER A 129 -14.74 15.27 -24.53
CA SER A 129 -15.68 14.77 -23.53
C SER A 129 -14.96 14.28 -22.27
N ALA A 130 -15.66 14.25 -21.14
CA ALA A 130 -15.09 13.76 -19.88
C ALA A 130 -14.57 12.30 -20.00
N SER A 131 -15.24 11.46 -20.79
CA SER A 131 -14.80 10.08 -21.07
C SER A 131 -13.51 10.02 -21.89
N GLU A 132 -13.32 10.94 -22.83
CA GLU A 132 -12.07 11.01 -23.61
C GLU A 132 -10.90 11.45 -22.73
N ILE A 133 -11.14 12.42 -21.84
CA ILE A 133 -10.13 12.87 -20.86
C ILE A 133 -9.72 11.71 -19.94
N GLN A 134 -10.70 10.97 -19.40
CA GLN A 134 -10.42 9.78 -18.59
C GLN A 134 -9.64 8.72 -19.36
N SER A 135 -9.99 8.50 -20.64
CA SER A 135 -9.27 7.56 -21.51
C SER A 135 -7.81 7.98 -21.71
N ILE A 136 -7.54 9.27 -21.90
CA ILE A 136 -6.17 9.80 -22.05
C ILE A 136 -5.34 9.52 -20.78
N ILE A 137 -5.92 9.78 -19.60
CA ILE A 137 -5.23 9.58 -18.33
C ILE A 137 -4.96 8.10 -18.07
N GLU A 138 -5.96 7.24 -18.29
CA GLU A 138 -5.81 5.80 -18.12
C GLU A 138 -4.79 5.22 -19.10
N GLU A 139 -4.86 5.63 -20.37
CA GLU A 139 -3.88 5.24 -21.39
C GLU A 139 -2.45 5.67 -20.98
N ALA A 140 -2.29 6.90 -20.46
CA ALA A 140 -1.01 7.39 -19.97
C ALA A 140 -0.49 6.58 -18.78
N ARG A 141 -1.37 6.19 -17.85
CA ARG A 141 -1.04 5.39 -16.67
C ARG A 141 -0.56 3.99 -17.05
N LEU A 142 -1.23 3.36 -18.02
CA LEU A 142 -0.82 2.05 -18.53
C LEU A 142 0.53 2.12 -19.25
N GLN A 143 0.74 3.14 -20.07
CA GLN A 143 2.00 3.32 -20.82
C GLN A 143 3.19 3.67 -19.91
N SER A 144 2.99 4.51 -18.91
CA SER A 144 4.06 4.89 -17.97
C SER A 144 4.44 3.74 -17.04
N ALA A 145 3.47 2.92 -16.60
CA ALA A 145 3.72 1.72 -15.82
C ALA A 145 4.58 0.69 -16.59
N ALA A 146 4.33 0.52 -17.88
CA ALA A 146 5.10 -0.41 -18.72
C ALA A 146 6.60 -0.03 -18.83
N HIS A 147 6.92 1.27 -18.75
CA HIS A 147 8.29 1.77 -18.82
C HIS A 147 9.08 1.62 -17.51
N SER A 148 8.46 1.06 -16.46
CA SER A 148 9.03 0.95 -15.10
C SER A 148 9.69 -0.42 -14.82
N ILE A 149 9.65 -1.36 -15.78
CA ILE A 149 10.13 -2.74 -15.64
C ILE A 149 11.56 -2.92 -16.20
N GLN A 150 12.46 -1.97 -15.95
CA GLN A 150 13.88 -2.14 -16.26
C GLN A 150 14.72 -1.78 -15.02
N PRO A 151 15.41 -2.75 -14.41
CA PRO A 151 16.29 -2.51 -13.27
C PRO A 151 17.56 -1.72 -13.65
#